data_AF-A0A9E6F1E4-F1
#
_entry.id   AF-A0A9E6F1E4-F1
#
_cell.length_a   1.000
_cell.length_b   1.000
_cell.length_c   1.000
_cell.angle_alpha   90.00
_cell.angle_beta   90.00
_cell.angle_gamma   90.00
#
_symmetry.space_group_name_H-M   'P 1'
#
loop_
_entity.id
_entity.type
_entity.pdbx_description
1 polymer ?
#
loop_
_entity_poly.entity_id
_entity_poly.type
_entity_poly.pdbx_seq_one_letter_code
_entity_poly.pdbx_strand_id
1 'polypeptide(L)'
;MKPIEKKSLAKPPKRIDNNFYALGNGIYRVSGPEMALCAYLVETSAGLIQINTVPELFKTYFPHLQKLPVAICMTAPVINQIGDTQTGFEFELWVSRFINFLNPHKVKFIGHEEYLRSIYKRLELTMNGDFVADSNGVKQTVFVEKRWVDDIFEWCPTTSHVSIGKVTVDMPDPTRVKIYDKNELIFDSASFPATVNPEVVPLYVDTLLSQIPTFRYNQDKLGLTVGGNGIGTKPGVTSNFIFYYADRLIWIDPPARFFEKAVKLRIHPDQVTDYIITHCHEDHIEGFSGVLQRKIEKKEHLQLLSTEKIYDQLKVIFNPLFGDISKHIRFLDLSDRGTFKSYHGCDIEIRDNYHPIPTIGLRLSYNNRCLSISGDILYRKEIIDARLKNGVIDKATYDELSSQWFAGSEVLLHDTTTSKDPVHTDLVDVEELAKEIPHVKVYGYHFGGGFESAYVTPTQFGIQL
;
A
#
# COMPACT_ATOMS: atom_id res chain seq x y z
N MET A 1 17.83 40.99 22.26
CA MET A 1 16.86 39.94 21.87
C MET A 1 15.50 40.32 22.42
N LYS A 2 14.51 40.63 21.56
CA LYS A 2 13.13 40.81 22.02
C LYS A 2 12.55 39.44 22.38
N PRO A 3 11.75 39.30 23.45
CA PRO A 3 11.10 38.05 23.78
C PRO A 3 10.19 37.66 22.60
N ILE A 4 10.29 36.43 22.15
CA ILE A 4 9.32 35.85 21.22
C ILE A 4 7.99 35.85 21.97
N GLU A 5 7.07 36.74 21.57
CA GLU A 5 5.68 36.65 21.98
C GLU A 5 5.20 35.24 21.63
N LYS A 6 4.82 34.45 22.64
CA LYS A 6 4.01 33.26 22.46
C LYS A 6 2.74 33.71 21.74
N LYS A 7 2.72 33.63 20.40
CA LYS A 7 1.47 33.72 19.63
C LYS A 7 0.52 32.71 20.26
N SER A 8 -0.58 33.25 20.79
CA SER A 8 -1.59 32.52 21.54
C SER A 8 -1.96 31.23 20.80
N LEU A 9 -2.08 30.13 21.56
CA LEU A 9 -2.64 28.86 21.10
C LEU A 9 -3.79 29.12 20.12
N ALA A 10 -3.51 28.77 18.87
CA ALA A 10 -4.35 28.99 17.72
C ALA A 10 -5.74 28.38 17.96
N LYS A 11 -6.73 28.92 17.23
CA LYS A 11 -8.10 28.39 17.16
C LYS A 11 -8.09 26.85 17.08
N PRO A 12 -9.12 26.18 17.65
CA PRO A 12 -9.18 24.72 17.60
C PRO A 12 -9.04 24.24 16.15
N PRO A 13 -8.33 23.11 15.92
CA PRO A 13 -8.16 22.53 14.59
C PRO A 13 -9.50 22.41 13.86
N LYS A 14 -9.57 22.92 12.63
CA LYS A 14 -10.76 22.77 11.78
C LYS A 14 -10.65 21.44 11.01
N ARG A 15 -11.57 20.52 11.27
CA ARG A 15 -11.68 19.27 10.50
C ARG A 15 -12.10 19.59 9.05
N ILE A 16 -11.36 19.06 8.08
CA ILE A 16 -11.67 19.11 6.64
C ILE A 16 -12.30 17.78 6.23
N ASP A 17 -11.71 16.67 6.65
CA ASP A 17 -12.17 15.31 6.38
C ASP A 17 -11.87 14.40 7.60
N ASN A 18 -12.15 13.10 7.51
CA ASN A 18 -12.13 12.17 8.62
C ASN A 18 -10.85 12.24 9.46
N ASN A 19 -9.71 12.30 8.79
CA ASN A 19 -8.35 12.34 9.31
C ASN A 19 -7.54 13.57 8.85
N PHE A 20 -8.20 14.57 8.25
CA PHE A 20 -7.54 15.75 7.69
C PHE A 20 -8.00 17.03 8.39
N TYR A 21 -7.04 17.82 8.89
CA TYR A 21 -7.30 18.98 9.73
C TYR A 21 -6.49 20.19 9.26
N ALA A 22 -7.12 21.37 9.22
CA ALA A 22 -6.42 22.66 9.14
C ALA A 22 -6.13 23.17 10.55
N LEU A 23 -4.86 23.46 10.83
CA LEU A 23 -4.39 24.02 12.11
C LEU A 23 -4.29 25.56 12.09
N GLY A 24 -4.57 26.18 10.92
CA GLY A 24 -4.41 27.61 10.68
C GLY A 24 -3.08 27.96 10.03
N ASN A 25 -2.98 29.17 9.48
CA ASN A 25 -1.77 29.71 8.83
C ASN A 25 -1.17 28.79 7.75
N GLY A 26 -2.00 28.10 6.98
CA GLY A 26 -1.54 27.20 5.91
C GLY A 26 -0.93 25.88 6.41
N ILE A 27 -1.07 25.55 7.69
CA ILE A 27 -0.64 24.27 8.25
C ILE A 27 -1.81 23.29 8.23
N TYR A 28 -1.58 22.14 7.64
CA TYR A 28 -2.50 21.02 7.63
C TYR A 28 -1.85 19.82 8.30
N ARG A 29 -2.69 19.00 8.93
CA ARG A 29 -2.29 17.75 9.57
C ARG A 29 -3.15 16.64 9.02
N VAL A 30 -2.49 15.59 8.56
CA VAL A 30 -3.12 14.28 8.36
C VAL A 30 -2.71 13.44 9.55
N SER A 31 -3.69 12.99 10.34
CA SER A 31 -3.41 12.22 11.54
C SER A 31 -4.18 10.91 11.56
N GLY A 32 -3.55 9.89 12.11
CA GLY A 32 -4.29 8.79 12.71
C GLY A 32 -5.31 9.28 13.75
N PRO A 33 -6.07 8.35 14.34
CA PRO A 33 -6.94 8.63 15.49
C PRO A 33 -6.17 9.36 16.58
N GLU A 34 -6.76 10.43 17.11
CA GLU A 34 -6.23 11.31 18.17
C GLU A 34 -4.69 11.45 18.21
N MET A 35 -4.09 12.04 17.16
CA MET A 35 -2.67 12.41 17.11
C MET A 35 -1.67 11.26 17.37
N ALA A 36 -2.09 10.00 17.17
CA ALA A 36 -1.25 8.81 17.35
C ALA A 36 -0.03 8.79 16.41
N LEU A 37 -0.26 9.13 15.13
CA LEU A 37 0.75 9.25 14.08
C LEU A 37 0.33 10.36 13.13
N CYS A 38 1.23 11.31 12.84
CA CYS A 38 0.91 12.52 12.08
C CYS A 38 1.94 12.78 10.98
N ALA A 39 1.42 13.19 9.82
CA ALA A 39 2.15 13.91 8.80
C ALA A 39 1.58 15.33 8.68
N TYR A 40 2.43 16.24 8.21
CA TYR A 40 2.07 17.65 8.10
C TYR A 40 2.32 18.16 6.70
N LEU A 41 1.47 19.10 6.28
CA LEU A 41 1.60 19.83 5.03
C LEU A 41 1.59 21.32 5.37
N VAL A 42 2.58 22.06 4.89
CA VAL A 42 2.79 23.46 5.24
C VAL A 42 2.83 24.28 3.95
N GLU A 43 1.84 25.16 3.78
CA GLU A 43 1.83 26.12 2.68
C GLU A 43 2.86 27.21 2.92
N THR A 44 3.74 27.41 1.93
CA THR A 44 4.81 28.40 1.97
C THR A 44 4.83 29.20 0.67
N SER A 45 5.64 30.27 0.63
CA SER A 45 5.88 31.03 -0.60
C SER A 45 6.60 30.26 -1.70
N ALA A 46 7.23 29.12 -1.39
CA ALA A 46 7.84 28.22 -2.36
C ALA A 46 6.89 27.12 -2.87
N GLY A 47 5.75 26.91 -2.21
CA GLY A 47 4.82 25.82 -2.47
C GLY A 47 4.48 25.03 -1.21
N LEU A 48 3.85 23.86 -1.39
CA LEU A 48 3.50 22.97 -0.29
C LEU A 48 4.74 22.18 0.15
N ILE A 49 5.07 22.21 1.44
CA ILE A 49 6.13 21.38 2.02
C ILE A 49 5.49 20.32 2.90
N GLN A 50 5.83 19.06 2.65
CA GLN A 50 5.39 17.92 3.43
C GLN A 50 6.43 17.56 4.49
N ILE A 51 5.99 17.14 5.66
CA ILE A 51 6.84 16.61 6.72
C ILE A 51 6.36 15.19 7.00
N ASN A 52 7.25 14.22 6.72
CA ASN A 52 6.99 12.79 6.80
C ASN A 52 5.80 12.32 5.95
N THR A 53 5.45 11.04 6.09
CA THR A 53 4.21 10.47 5.59
C THR A 53 3.43 9.73 6.68
N VAL A 54 2.24 9.23 6.35
CA VAL A 54 1.45 8.25 7.09
C VAL A 54 0.68 7.40 6.08
N PRO A 55 0.20 6.19 6.44
CA PRO A 55 -0.69 5.41 5.58
C PRO A 55 -1.88 6.24 5.07
N GLU A 56 -2.25 6.07 3.80
CA GLU A 56 -3.30 6.82 3.08
C GLU A 56 -3.05 8.35 3.00
N LEU A 57 -1.83 8.88 3.23
CA LEU A 57 -1.57 10.32 3.24
C LEU A 57 -2.03 10.99 1.94
N PHE A 58 -1.54 10.50 0.79
CA PHE A 58 -1.85 11.07 -0.52
C PHE A 58 -3.36 11.10 -0.79
N LYS A 59 -4.03 9.96 -0.58
CA LYS A 59 -5.49 9.81 -0.74
C LYS A 59 -6.28 10.74 0.18
N THR A 60 -5.71 11.10 1.32
CA THR A 60 -6.35 11.95 2.30
C THR A 60 -6.26 13.42 1.93
N TYR A 61 -5.08 13.94 1.56
CA TYR A 61 -4.92 15.39 1.37
C TYR A 61 -5.20 15.83 -0.08
N PHE A 62 -4.80 15.01 -1.06
CA PHE A 62 -4.75 15.44 -2.46
C PHE A 62 -6.13 15.80 -3.04
N PRO A 63 -7.23 15.07 -2.74
CA PRO A 63 -8.57 15.44 -3.20
C PRO A 63 -9.01 16.85 -2.75
N HIS A 64 -8.47 17.34 -1.64
CA HIS A 64 -8.87 18.60 -1.03
C HIS A 64 -7.93 19.75 -1.40
N LEU A 65 -6.61 19.49 -1.43
CA LEU A 65 -5.62 20.53 -1.72
C LEU A 65 -5.29 20.65 -3.21
N GLN A 66 -5.38 19.55 -3.96
CA GLN A 66 -5.02 19.46 -5.39
C GLN A 66 -3.62 20.02 -5.70
N LYS A 67 -2.67 19.84 -4.77
CA LYS A 67 -1.30 20.35 -4.85
C LYS A 67 -0.33 19.25 -4.43
N LEU A 68 0.68 18.98 -5.25
CA LEU A 68 1.81 18.14 -4.86
C LEU A 68 2.85 18.94 -4.07
N PRO A 69 3.59 18.32 -3.14
CA PRO A 69 4.65 18.99 -2.42
C PRO A 69 5.81 19.36 -3.33
N VAL A 70 6.39 20.54 -3.13
CA VAL A 70 7.66 20.94 -3.77
C VAL A 70 8.87 20.37 -3.01
N ALA A 71 8.69 20.03 -1.74
CA ALA A 71 9.68 19.40 -0.90
C ALA A 71 9.02 18.51 0.15
N ILE A 72 9.71 17.43 0.51
CA ILE A 72 9.37 16.49 1.58
C ILE A 72 10.53 16.49 2.56
N CYS A 73 10.24 16.79 3.83
CA CYS A 73 11.19 16.72 4.93
C CYS A 73 11.09 15.35 5.60
N MET A 74 12.19 14.60 5.59
CA MET A 74 12.30 13.24 6.13
C MET A 74 13.00 13.23 7.47
N THR A 75 12.28 12.87 8.52
CA THR A 75 12.85 12.63 9.85
C THR A 75 13.18 11.16 10.06
N ALA A 76 13.85 10.87 11.17
CA ALA A 76 13.94 9.54 11.74
C ALA A 76 12.54 8.91 11.82
N PRO A 77 12.44 7.58 11.58
CA PRO A 77 11.16 6.90 11.49
C PRO A 77 10.45 6.90 12.84
N VAL A 78 9.14 7.12 12.81
CA VAL A 78 8.22 6.87 13.92
C VAL A 78 7.29 5.74 13.50
N ILE A 79 7.14 4.74 14.37
CA ILE A 79 6.37 3.52 14.09
C ILE A 79 5.48 3.22 15.30
N ASN A 80 4.24 2.85 15.05
CA ASN A 80 3.30 2.38 16.08
C ASN A 80 2.24 1.46 15.45
N GLN A 81 1.26 1.01 16.23
CA GLN A 81 0.19 0.12 15.73
C GLN A 81 -0.70 0.75 14.64
N ILE A 82 -0.58 2.05 14.32
CA ILE A 82 -1.37 2.71 13.27
C ILE A 82 -0.58 2.84 11.95
N GLY A 83 0.73 2.56 11.96
CA GLY A 83 1.58 2.56 10.78
C GLY A 83 2.95 3.17 11.06
N ASP A 84 3.56 3.76 10.04
CA ASP A 84 4.86 4.40 10.12
C ASP A 84 4.96 5.68 9.29
N THR A 85 6.06 6.42 9.47
CA THR A 85 6.28 7.71 8.81
C THR A 85 7.16 7.67 7.55
N GLN A 86 7.43 6.50 6.99
CA GLN A 86 8.34 6.36 5.84
C GLN A 86 7.78 5.53 4.68
N THR A 87 6.64 4.83 4.85
CA THR A 87 6.12 3.93 3.82
C THR A 87 5.11 4.56 2.83
N GLY A 88 4.40 5.62 3.18
CA GLY A 88 3.36 6.22 2.32
C GLY A 88 3.83 7.27 1.28
N PHE A 89 4.74 6.96 0.35
CA PHE A 89 5.26 7.94 -0.65
C PHE A 89 5.03 7.56 -2.11
N GLU A 90 4.79 6.30 -2.39
CA GLU A 90 4.83 5.74 -3.73
C GLU A 90 3.80 6.39 -4.65
N PHE A 91 2.54 6.51 -4.22
CA PHE A 91 1.48 7.04 -5.08
C PHE A 91 1.56 8.55 -5.30
N GLU A 92 2.04 9.30 -4.31
CA GLU A 92 2.34 10.72 -4.47
C GLU A 92 3.40 10.95 -5.55
N LEU A 93 4.42 10.07 -5.58
CA LEU A 93 5.49 10.11 -6.56
C LEU A 93 5.06 9.59 -7.94
N TRP A 94 4.20 8.57 -8.00
CA TRP A 94 3.54 8.16 -9.24
C TRP A 94 2.76 9.31 -9.88
N VAL A 95 1.99 10.05 -9.09
CA VAL A 95 1.24 11.21 -9.60
C VAL A 95 2.18 12.34 -10.01
N SER A 96 3.24 12.59 -9.25
CA SER A 96 4.30 13.56 -9.62
C SER A 96 4.93 13.24 -10.97
N ARG A 97 5.06 11.95 -11.29
CA ARG A 97 5.55 11.48 -12.59
C ARG A 97 4.52 11.62 -13.70
N PHE A 98 3.31 11.09 -13.50
CA PHE A 98 2.35 10.89 -14.58
C PHE A 98 1.47 12.11 -14.86
N ILE A 99 1.44 13.12 -13.98
CA ILE A 99 0.75 14.38 -14.27
C ILE A 99 1.32 15.08 -15.51
N ASN A 100 2.64 14.96 -15.74
CA ASN A 100 3.29 15.41 -16.96
C ASN A 100 4.51 14.52 -17.25
N PHE A 101 4.32 13.53 -18.14
CA PHE A 101 5.37 12.58 -18.48
C PHE A 101 6.63 13.22 -19.11
N LEU A 102 6.48 14.35 -19.81
CA LEU A 102 7.59 15.05 -20.47
C LEU A 102 8.38 15.94 -19.49
N ASN A 103 7.69 16.55 -18.53
CA ASN A 103 8.27 17.40 -17.50
C ASN A 103 7.70 17.01 -16.13
N PRO A 104 8.19 15.91 -15.53
CA PRO A 104 7.72 15.43 -14.24
C PRO A 104 7.85 16.48 -13.15
N HIS A 105 6.94 16.44 -12.19
CA HIS A 105 7.04 17.26 -10.98
C HIS A 105 8.17 16.71 -10.10
N LYS A 106 9.28 17.44 -10.00
CA LYS A 106 10.40 17.05 -9.13
C LYS A 106 10.16 17.51 -7.70
N VAL A 107 10.41 16.61 -6.76
CA VAL A 107 10.22 16.84 -5.33
C VAL A 107 11.58 16.79 -4.63
N LYS A 108 11.88 17.82 -3.84
CA LYS A 108 13.10 17.85 -3.01
C LYS A 108 12.93 17.01 -1.77
N PHE A 109 13.75 15.97 -1.61
CA PHE A 109 13.79 15.16 -0.40
C PHE A 109 14.89 15.67 0.52
N ILE A 110 14.48 16.31 1.61
CA ILE A 110 15.33 17.01 2.56
C ILE A 110 15.41 16.20 3.85
N GLY A 111 16.62 15.91 4.32
CA GLY A 111 16.79 15.17 5.57
C GLY A 111 18.19 14.62 5.74
N HIS A 112 18.40 13.86 6.81
CA HIS A 112 19.66 13.16 7.01
C HIS A 112 19.83 12.06 5.95
N GLU A 113 21.06 11.93 5.44
CA GLU A 113 21.39 11.07 4.30
C GLU A 113 20.97 9.61 4.49
N GLU A 114 21.09 9.07 5.71
CA GLU A 114 20.71 7.69 6.02
C GLU A 114 19.23 7.39 5.74
N TYR A 115 18.32 8.30 6.09
CA TYR A 115 16.88 8.11 5.85
C TYR A 115 16.52 8.36 4.39
N LEU A 116 17.18 9.32 3.73
CA LEU A 116 17.01 9.54 2.29
C LEU A 116 17.44 8.31 1.49
N ARG A 117 18.56 7.68 1.85
CA ARG A 117 19.05 6.43 1.23
C ARG A 117 18.07 5.28 1.43
N SER A 118 17.51 5.14 2.63
CA SER A 118 16.49 4.13 2.93
C SER A 118 15.27 4.26 2.02
N ILE A 119 14.69 5.47 1.95
CA ILE A 119 13.49 5.74 1.16
C ILE A 119 13.77 5.59 -0.34
N TYR A 120 14.88 6.14 -0.83
CA TYR A 120 15.26 6.03 -2.23
C TYR A 120 15.38 4.55 -2.65
N LYS A 121 16.10 3.73 -1.86
CA LYS A 121 16.26 2.29 -2.15
C LYS A 121 14.90 1.57 -2.20
N ARG A 122 13.99 1.94 -1.31
CA ARG A 122 12.63 1.40 -1.30
C ARG A 122 11.84 1.82 -2.54
N LEU A 123 11.89 3.09 -2.91
CA LEU A 123 11.20 3.59 -4.10
C LEU A 123 11.78 2.99 -5.37
N GLU A 124 13.09 2.72 -5.44
CA GLU A 124 13.67 1.99 -6.57
C GLU A 124 13.07 0.59 -6.69
N LEU A 125 12.82 -0.07 -5.56
CA LEU A 125 12.26 -1.41 -5.54
C LEU A 125 10.82 -1.45 -6.05
N THR A 126 9.99 -0.47 -5.68
CA THR A 126 8.56 -0.48 -6.01
C THR A 126 8.23 0.29 -7.29
N MET A 127 9.03 1.30 -7.66
CA MET A 127 8.75 2.15 -8.82
C MET A 127 9.55 1.81 -10.09
N ASN A 128 10.73 1.17 -9.98
CA ASN A 128 11.56 0.84 -11.15
C ASN A 128 11.32 -0.60 -11.67
N GLY A 129 10.07 -1.08 -11.58
CA GLY A 129 9.70 -2.44 -11.98
C GLY A 129 9.87 -2.73 -13.48
N ASP A 130 9.79 -4.00 -13.85
CA ASP A 130 9.96 -4.49 -15.22
C ASP A 130 8.66 -4.24 -16.00
N PHE A 131 8.59 -3.16 -16.78
CA PHE A 131 7.34 -2.79 -17.46
C PHE A 131 7.02 -3.66 -18.67
N VAL A 132 5.72 -3.66 -18.94
CA VAL A 132 4.97 -4.58 -19.77
C VAL A 132 5.40 -4.58 -21.25
N ALA A 133 5.23 -5.74 -21.88
CA ALA A 133 5.44 -5.97 -23.29
C ALA A 133 4.43 -5.18 -24.15
N ASP A 134 4.87 -4.70 -25.31
CA ASP A 134 3.97 -4.09 -26.28
C ASP A 134 2.97 -5.11 -26.87
N SER A 135 2.12 -4.66 -27.78
CA SER A 135 1.16 -5.52 -28.48
C SER A 135 1.82 -6.63 -29.31
N ASN A 136 3.13 -6.59 -29.52
CA ASN A 136 3.90 -7.63 -30.19
C ASN A 136 4.56 -8.60 -29.19
N GLY A 137 4.29 -8.47 -27.88
CA GLY A 137 4.91 -9.30 -26.86
C GLY A 137 6.39 -8.97 -26.61
N VAL A 138 6.88 -7.83 -27.12
CA VAL A 138 8.26 -7.36 -26.91
C VAL A 138 8.31 -6.51 -25.64
N LYS A 139 9.18 -6.86 -24.68
CA LYS A 139 9.40 -6.04 -23.47
C LYS A 139 9.69 -4.59 -23.85
N GLN A 140 8.96 -3.64 -23.28
CA GLN A 140 9.23 -2.23 -23.53
C GLN A 140 10.47 -1.77 -22.76
N THR A 141 11.63 -1.84 -23.41
CA THR A 141 12.93 -1.43 -22.85
C THR A 141 12.95 0.03 -22.38
N VAL A 142 12.17 0.92 -23.01
CA VAL A 142 12.08 2.35 -22.65
C VAL A 142 11.65 2.57 -21.19
N PHE A 143 10.88 1.63 -20.64
CA PHE A 143 10.41 1.69 -19.28
C PHE A 143 11.37 0.96 -18.31
N VAL A 144 11.98 -0.16 -18.73
CA VAL A 144 12.93 -0.98 -17.96
C VAL A 144 14.29 -0.30 -17.72
N GLU A 145 14.78 0.51 -18.67
CA GLU A 145 16.13 1.11 -18.57
C GLU A 145 16.19 2.44 -17.78
N LYS A 146 15.04 3.02 -17.43
CA LYS A 146 14.98 4.33 -16.79
C LYS A 146 14.82 4.19 -15.28
N ARG A 147 15.75 4.77 -14.52
CA ARG A 147 15.64 4.96 -13.06
C ARG A 147 14.62 6.06 -12.76
N TRP A 148 13.34 5.74 -12.73
CA TRP A 148 12.27 6.76 -12.63
C TRP A 148 12.31 7.56 -11.35
N VAL A 149 12.79 6.93 -10.28
CA VAL A 149 13.03 7.64 -9.03
C VAL A 149 13.94 8.84 -9.26
N ASP A 150 14.98 8.76 -10.12
CA ASP A 150 15.88 9.87 -10.43
C ASP A 150 15.20 11.05 -11.15
N ASP A 151 14.10 10.79 -11.85
CA ASP A 151 13.35 11.82 -12.58
C ASP A 151 12.48 12.68 -11.66
N ILE A 152 12.13 12.19 -10.45
CA ILE A 152 11.19 12.84 -9.54
C ILE A 152 11.76 13.10 -8.13
N PHE A 153 12.77 12.33 -7.72
CA PHE A 153 13.42 12.43 -6.40
C PHE A 153 14.68 13.31 -6.51
N GLU A 154 14.61 14.53 -5.99
CA GLU A 154 15.77 15.40 -5.90
C GLU A 154 16.43 15.27 -4.51
N TRP A 155 17.66 14.74 -4.50
CA TRP A 155 18.45 14.54 -3.29
C TRP A 155 18.88 15.86 -2.65
N CYS A 156 18.42 16.12 -1.42
CA CYS A 156 18.81 17.29 -0.62
C CYS A 156 19.26 16.87 0.80
N PRO A 157 20.34 16.07 0.94
CA PRO A 157 20.83 15.68 2.26
C PRO A 157 21.32 16.91 3.04
N THR A 158 20.94 16.99 4.32
CA THR A 158 21.36 18.08 5.21
C THR A 158 21.39 17.61 6.66
N THR A 159 22.27 18.24 7.44
CA THR A 159 22.32 18.17 8.92
C THR A 159 22.16 19.55 9.55
N SER A 160 21.80 20.56 8.74
CA SER A 160 21.66 21.94 9.17
C SER A 160 20.41 22.58 8.58
N HIS A 161 20.50 23.18 7.39
CA HIS A 161 19.38 23.81 6.72
C HIS A 161 19.46 23.69 5.21
N VAL A 162 18.33 23.90 4.53
CA VAL A 162 18.19 23.99 3.07
C VAL A 162 17.30 25.19 2.75
N SER A 163 17.66 25.95 1.72
CA SER A 163 16.87 27.09 1.25
C SER A 163 16.16 26.78 -0.06
N ILE A 164 14.86 27.10 -0.12
CA ILE A 164 14.00 26.98 -1.30
C ILE A 164 13.37 28.35 -1.56
N GLY A 165 14.02 29.16 -2.39
CA GLY A 165 13.60 30.55 -2.61
C GLY A 165 13.67 31.38 -1.31
N LYS A 166 12.51 31.81 -0.80
CA LYS A 166 12.39 32.59 0.46
C LYS A 166 12.10 31.72 1.69
N VAL A 167 12.09 30.41 1.50
CA VAL A 167 11.80 29.43 2.54
C VAL A 167 13.10 28.78 3.00
N THR A 168 13.28 28.66 4.30
CA THR A 168 14.40 27.92 4.91
C THR A 168 13.84 26.78 5.74
N VAL A 169 14.31 25.57 5.45
CA VAL A 169 14.01 24.35 6.20
C VAL A 169 15.23 24.03 7.06
N ASP A 170 15.09 24.14 8.38
CA ASP A 170 16.12 23.77 9.34
C ASP A 170 15.86 22.35 9.87
N MET A 171 16.88 21.51 9.79
CA MET A 171 16.92 20.13 10.31
C MET A 171 18.22 19.93 11.10
N PRO A 172 18.32 20.49 12.32
CA PRO A 172 19.54 20.41 13.13
C PRO A 172 19.81 19.01 13.70
N ASP A 173 18.78 18.16 13.73
CA ASP A 173 18.84 16.78 14.19
C ASP A 173 17.79 15.96 13.43
N PRO A 174 17.89 14.61 13.41
CA PRO A 174 17.05 13.79 12.55
C PRO A 174 15.59 13.73 13.00
N THR A 175 15.22 14.26 14.17
CA THR A 175 13.86 14.22 14.71
C THR A 175 13.13 15.57 14.60
N ARG A 176 13.83 16.63 14.22
CA ARG A 176 13.30 17.99 14.24
C ARG A 176 13.36 18.67 12.88
N VAL A 177 12.24 19.29 12.53
CA VAL A 177 12.08 20.19 11.39
C VAL A 177 11.54 21.53 11.88
N LYS A 178 12.15 22.62 11.41
CA LYS A 178 11.58 23.97 11.47
C LYS A 178 11.51 24.55 10.08
N ILE A 179 10.44 25.26 9.78
CA ILE A 179 10.25 25.94 8.49
C ILE A 179 10.06 27.42 8.75
N TYR A 180 10.90 28.21 8.09
CA TYR A 180 10.82 29.66 8.06
C TYR A 180 10.41 30.10 6.66
N ASP A 181 9.44 30.99 6.54
CA ASP A 181 9.09 31.63 5.26
C ASP A 181 9.23 33.14 5.40
N LYS A 182 10.05 33.76 4.54
CA LYS A 182 10.42 35.19 4.63
C LYS A 182 10.98 35.56 6.01
N ASN A 183 11.79 34.67 6.59
CA ASN A 183 12.39 34.77 7.92
C ASN A 183 11.41 34.70 9.10
N GLU A 184 10.14 34.34 8.88
CA GLU A 184 9.18 34.07 9.95
C GLU A 184 9.06 32.58 10.18
N LEU A 185 9.18 32.12 11.44
CA LEU A 185 8.93 30.73 11.81
C LEU A 185 7.43 30.42 11.62
N ILE A 186 7.13 29.52 10.68
CA ILE A 186 5.75 29.11 10.38
C ILE A 186 5.43 27.69 10.83
N PHE A 187 6.44 26.82 10.96
CA PHE A 187 6.26 25.45 11.44
C PHE A 187 7.43 25.04 12.35
N ASP A 188 7.11 24.37 13.45
CA ASP A 188 8.09 23.75 14.35
C ASP A 188 7.54 22.39 14.80
N SER A 189 8.21 21.32 14.37
CA SER A 189 7.89 19.94 14.76
C SER A 189 7.87 19.71 16.28
N ALA A 190 8.53 20.55 17.09
CA ALA A 190 8.41 20.49 18.54
C ALA A 190 7.00 20.88 19.04
N SER A 191 6.30 21.74 18.29
CA SER A 191 4.89 22.10 18.55
C SER A 191 3.91 21.20 17.81
N PHE A 192 4.40 20.47 16.79
CA PHE A 192 3.64 19.60 15.91
C PHE A 192 4.35 18.25 15.76
N PRO A 193 4.40 17.43 16.83
CA PRO A 193 5.17 16.20 16.81
C PRO A 193 4.50 15.11 15.96
N ALA A 194 5.30 14.26 15.32
CA ALA A 194 4.81 13.13 14.52
C ALA A 194 4.00 12.12 15.36
N THR A 195 4.25 12.03 16.66
CA THR A 195 3.42 11.30 17.62
C THR A 195 3.36 12.07 18.93
N VAL A 196 2.17 12.19 19.54
CA VAL A 196 2.00 12.96 20.78
C VAL A 196 2.23 12.10 22.02
N ASN A 197 1.82 10.83 21.98
CA ASN A 197 2.08 9.88 23.06
C ASN A 197 2.07 8.43 22.52
N PRO A 198 3.23 7.77 22.40
CA PRO A 198 3.32 6.38 21.95
C PRO A 198 2.48 5.39 22.78
N GLU A 199 2.29 5.65 24.08
CA GLU A 199 1.53 4.76 24.98
C GLU A 199 0.01 4.81 24.75
N VAL A 200 -0.50 5.88 24.13
CA VAL A 200 -1.93 6.02 23.84
C VAL A 200 -2.34 5.14 22.66
N VAL A 201 -1.40 4.82 21.76
CA VAL A 201 -1.72 4.09 20.52
C VAL A 201 -2.18 2.66 20.80
N PRO A 202 -1.48 1.84 21.62
CA PRO A 202 -1.97 0.51 21.99
C PRO A 202 -3.34 0.56 22.68
N LEU A 203 -3.56 1.51 23.60
CA LEU A 203 -4.84 1.67 24.29
C LEU A 203 -5.98 1.99 23.33
N TYR A 204 -5.72 2.86 22.34
CA TYR A 204 -6.68 3.16 21.29
C TYR A 204 -7.04 1.91 20.47
N VAL A 205 -6.03 1.14 20.04
CA VAL A 205 -6.27 -0.09 19.27
C VAL A 205 -7.04 -1.11 20.10
N ASP A 206 -6.67 -1.33 21.36
CA ASP A 206 -7.39 -2.28 22.22
C ASP A 206 -8.83 -1.82 22.49
N THR A 207 -9.06 -0.50 22.61
CA THR A 207 -10.42 0.07 22.72
C THR A 207 -11.23 -0.17 21.45
N LEU A 208 -10.66 -0.01 20.26
CA LEU A 208 -11.31 -0.35 18.99
C LEU A 208 -11.68 -1.84 18.95
N LEU A 209 -10.73 -2.71 19.26
CA LEU A 209 -10.88 -4.14 19.11
C LEU A 209 -11.83 -4.75 20.14
N SER A 210 -11.96 -4.13 21.32
CA SER A 210 -12.95 -4.52 22.33
C SER A 210 -14.41 -4.46 21.85
N GLN A 211 -14.66 -3.72 20.75
CA GLN A 211 -15.99 -3.58 20.15
C GLN A 211 -16.32 -4.72 19.18
N ILE A 212 -15.33 -5.54 18.82
CA ILE A 212 -15.50 -6.61 17.83
C ILE A 212 -15.87 -7.91 18.55
N PRO A 213 -17.01 -8.53 18.22
CA PRO A 213 -17.33 -9.84 18.78
C PRO A 213 -16.34 -10.89 18.28
N THR A 214 -16.10 -11.93 19.06
CA THR A 214 -15.33 -13.10 18.61
C THR A 214 -15.94 -13.64 17.32
N PHE A 215 -15.12 -13.70 16.28
CA PHE A 215 -15.57 -14.22 14.99
C PHE A 215 -15.90 -15.71 15.13
N ARG A 216 -17.06 -16.11 14.61
CA ARG A 216 -17.52 -17.51 14.62
C ARG A 216 -17.45 -18.07 13.19
N TYR A 217 -16.46 -18.92 12.96
CA TYR A 217 -16.28 -19.61 11.69
C TYR A 217 -17.29 -20.75 11.52
N ASN A 218 -17.71 -20.99 10.28
CA ASN A 218 -18.21 -22.29 9.89
C ASN A 218 -17.03 -23.09 9.36
N GLN A 219 -16.56 -24.06 10.14
CA GLN A 219 -15.35 -24.84 9.84
C GLN A 219 -15.47 -25.62 8.52
N ASP A 220 -16.70 -25.97 8.11
CA ASP A 220 -16.93 -26.76 6.90
C ASP A 220 -16.98 -25.89 5.63
N LYS A 221 -16.87 -24.56 5.75
CA LYS A 221 -17.00 -23.64 4.63
C LYS A 221 -15.69 -22.95 4.30
N LEU A 222 -15.35 -22.97 3.01
CA LEU A 222 -14.51 -21.95 2.40
C LEU A 222 -15.35 -20.70 2.17
N GLY A 223 -14.90 -19.57 2.70
CA GLY A 223 -15.53 -18.28 2.44
C GLY A 223 -14.52 -17.15 2.30
N LEU A 224 -14.95 -16.10 1.60
CA LEU A 224 -14.15 -14.91 1.35
C LEU A 224 -14.94 -13.66 1.74
N THR A 225 -14.29 -12.71 2.40
CA THR A 225 -14.79 -11.35 2.60
C THR A 225 -13.92 -10.37 1.82
N VAL A 226 -14.56 -9.49 1.04
CA VAL A 226 -13.88 -8.37 0.39
C VAL A 226 -13.61 -7.31 1.44
N GLY A 227 -12.36 -7.17 1.88
CA GLY A 227 -11.95 -6.15 2.84
C GLY A 227 -11.68 -4.78 2.20
N GLY A 228 -11.56 -4.72 0.88
CA GLY A 228 -11.40 -3.50 0.09
C GLY A 228 -11.20 -3.83 -1.39
N ASN A 229 -11.45 -2.86 -2.25
CA ASN A 229 -11.50 -3.04 -3.70
C ASN A 229 -10.95 -1.85 -4.49
N GLY A 230 -10.40 -0.85 -3.81
CA GLY A 230 -9.89 0.38 -4.42
C GLY A 230 -8.41 0.32 -4.75
N ILE A 231 -7.97 1.35 -5.47
CA ILE A 231 -6.59 1.52 -5.94
C ILE A 231 -5.77 2.46 -5.06
N GLY A 232 -4.44 2.38 -5.12
CA GLY A 232 -3.50 3.25 -4.40
C GLY A 232 -3.61 4.77 -4.65
N THR A 233 -4.16 5.21 -5.77
CA THR A 233 -4.19 6.65 -6.13
C THR A 233 -5.50 7.38 -5.83
N LYS A 234 -6.56 6.66 -5.40
CA LYS A 234 -7.89 7.26 -5.18
C LYS A 234 -8.44 6.97 -3.78
N PRO A 235 -9.33 7.84 -3.26
CA PRO A 235 -10.01 7.60 -1.99
C PRO A 235 -10.77 6.27 -1.98
N GLY A 236 -10.69 5.55 -0.87
CA GLY A 236 -11.28 4.21 -0.72
C GLY A 236 -10.39 3.31 0.12
N VAL A 237 -10.85 2.09 0.40
CA VAL A 237 -10.01 1.05 1.03
C VAL A 237 -9.32 0.28 -0.07
N THR A 238 -8.00 0.13 0.03
CA THR A 238 -7.19 -0.62 -0.93
C THR A 238 -7.60 -2.08 -1.00
N SER A 239 -7.31 -2.72 -2.12
CA SER A 239 -7.57 -4.14 -2.36
C SER A 239 -7.02 -5.01 -1.24
N ASN A 240 -7.91 -5.68 -0.52
CA ASN A 240 -7.54 -6.63 0.54
C ASN A 240 -8.68 -7.61 0.77
N PHE A 241 -8.34 -8.81 1.24
CA PHE A 241 -9.30 -9.90 1.33
C PHE A 241 -9.10 -10.70 2.60
N ILE A 242 -10.19 -11.32 3.06
CA ILE A 242 -10.14 -12.19 4.22
C ILE A 242 -10.73 -13.54 3.84
N PHE A 243 -9.88 -14.57 3.86
CA PHE A 243 -10.31 -15.96 3.71
C PHE A 243 -10.52 -16.60 5.06
N TYR A 244 -11.47 -17.53 5.09
CA TYR A 244 -11.62 -18.43 6.22
C TYR A 244 -12.04 -19.82 5.76
N TYR A 245 -11.47 -20.82 6.43
CA TYR A 245 -11.75 -22.24 6.26
C TYR A 245 -11.22 -22.97 7.50
N ALA A 246 -11.78 -24.14 7.83
CA ALA A 246 -11.37 -24.91 9.00
C ALA A 246 -11.24 -24.03 10.27
N ASP A 247 -10.03 -23.95 10.84
CA ASP A 247 -9.65 -23.09 11.97
C ASP A 247 -8.81 -21.86 11.56
N ARG A 248 -8.73 -21.56 10.26
CA ARG A 248 -7.89 -20.51 9.70
C ARG A 248 -8.68 -19.25 9.39
N LEU A 249 -8.07 -18.11 9.74
CA LEU A 249 -8.48 -16.77 9.31
C LEU A 249 -7.27 -16.10 8.69
N ILE A 250 -7.31 -15.93 7.36
CA ILE A 250 -6.18 -15.44 6.59
C ILE A 250 -6.51 -14.05 6.08
N TRP A 251 -5.69 -13.06 6.42
CA TRP A 251 -5.80 -11.71 5.87
C TRP A 251 -4.79 -11.53 4.73
N ILE A 252 -5.28 -11.16 3.56
CA ILE A 252 -4.47 -10.89 2.38
C ILE A 252 -4.32 -9.37 2.24
N ASP A 253 -3.07 -8.91 2.14
CA ASP A 253 -2.70 -7.51 1.87
C ASP A 253 -3.32 -6.53 2.87
N PRO A 254 -2.89 -6.53 4.15
CA PRO A 254 -3.51 -5.72 5.19
C PRO A 254 -3.48 -4.23 4.81
N PRO A 255 -4.65 -3.56 4.71
CA PRO A 255 -4.72 -2.19 4.21
C PRO A 255 -4.25 -1.19 5.28
N ALA A 256 -4.04 0.05 4.85
CA ALA A 256 -3.86 1.17 5.76
C ALA A 256 -4.98 1.27 6.80
N ARG A 257 -4.62 1.80 7.98
CA ARG A 257 -5.53 1.92 9.13
C ARG A 257 -6.21 0.59 9.47
N PHE A 258 -5.45 -0.50 9.32
CA PHE A 258 -5.86 -1.90 9.42
C PHE A 258 -6.88 -2.17 10.55
N PHE A 259 -6.58 -1.76 11.78
CA PHE A 259 -7.44 -2.01 12.95
C PHE A 259 -8.81 -1.33 12.86
N GLU A 260 -8.92 -0.17 12.23
CA GLU A 260 -10.20 0.50 12.01
C GLU A 260 -11.03 -0.19 10.93
N LYS A 261 -10.37 -0.66 9.86
CA LYS A 261 -11.06 -1.42 8.80
C LYS A 261 -11.53 -2.76 9.37
N ALA A 262 -10.75 -3.39 10.24
CA ALA A 262 -11.10 -4.62 10.94
C ALA A 262 -12.37 -4.45 11.81
N VAL A 263 -12.53 -3.33 12.52
CA VAL A 263 -13.78 -3.00 13.24
C VAL A 263 -14.97 -2.94 12.29
N LYS A 264 -14.83 -2.28 11.13
CA LYS A 264 -15.90 -2.17 10.13
C LYS A 264 -16.29 -3.53 9.53
N LEU A 265 -15.30 -4.42 9.36
CA LEU A 265 -15.50 -5.78 8.86
C LEU A 265 -15.97 -6.75 9.95
N ARG A 266 -15.94 -6.35 11.23
CA ARG A 266 -16.22 -7.19 12.41
C ARG A 266 -15.32 -8.42 12.47
N ILE A 267 -14.04 -8.25 12.11
CA ILE A 267 -13.02 -9.30 12.14
C ILE A 267 -11.97 -8.87 13.15
N HIS A 268 -11.77 -9.64 14.21
CA HIS A 268 -10.82 -9.28 15.25
C HIS A 268 -9.40 -9.66 14.80
N PRO A 269 -8.46 -8.69 14.65
CA PRO A 269 -7.15 -8.99 14.09
C PRO A 269 -6.29 -9.97 14.87
N ASP A 270 -6.47 -10.05 16.19
CA ASP A 270 -5.73 -11.05 16.98
C ASP A 270 -6.21 -12.49 16.73
N GLN A 271 -7.34 -12.67 16.04
CA GLN A 271 -7.80 -13.99 15.59
C GLN A 271 -7.26 -14.36 14.20
N VAL A 272 -6.61 -13.43 13.48
CA VAL A 272 -5.98 -13.72 12.20
C VAL A 272 -4.83 -14.68 12.44
N THR A 273 -4.93 -15.86 11.84
CA THR A 273 -3.95 -16.93 11.99
C THR A 273 -2.76 -16.75 11.05
N ASP A 274 -3.01 -16.16 9.88
CA ASP A 274 -2.05 -16.04 8.79
C ASP A 274 -2.23 -14.70 8.07
N TYR A 275 -1.12 -14.12 7.63
CA TYR A 275 -1.13 -13.00 6.70
C TYR A 275 -0.54 -13.46 5.37
N ILE A 276 -1.20 -13.16 4.26
CA ILE A 276 -0.61 -13.28 2.93
C ILE A 276 -0.29 -11.89 2.41
N ILE A 277 0.90 -11.73 1.82
CA ILE A 277 1.26 -10.54 1.05
C ILE A 277 1.46 -10.98 -0.41
N THR A 278 0.68 -10.41 -1.31
CA THR A 278 0.72 -10.76 -2.74
C THR A 278 1.84 -10.06 -3.48
N HIS A 279 2.19 -8.84 -3.08
CA HIS A 279 3.32 -8.05 -3.58
C HIS A 279 3.56 -6.80 -2.71
N CYS A 280 4.61 -6.03 -3.04
CA CYS A 280 5.11 -4.93 -2.20
C CYS A 280 4.81 -3.51 -2.71
N HIS A 281 3.73 -3.30 -3.49
CA HIS A 281 3.24 -1.93 -3.72
C HIS A 281 2.62 -1.39 -2.44
N GLU A 282 2.74 -0.08 -2.24
CA GLU A 282 2.29 0.62 -1.03
C GLU A 282 0.89 0.19 -0.61
N ASP A 283 -0.10 0.17 -1.52
CA ASP A 283 -1.50 -0.11 -1.23
C ASP A 283 -1.81 -1.53 -0.74
N HIS A 284 -0.87 -2.47 -0.90
CA HIS A 284 -0.98 -3.84 -0.41
C HIS A 284 -0.22 -4.08 0.91
N ILE A 285 0.63 -3.13 1.32
CA ILE A 285 1.48 -3.25 2.52
C ILE A 285 1.34 -2.10 3.53
N GLU A 286 0.49 -1.10 3.28
CA GLU A 286 0.34 0.06 4.18
C GLU A 286 -0.07 -0.33 5.62
N GLY A 287 -0.75 -1.46 5.81
CA GLY A 287 -1.12 -1.97 7.13
C GLY A 287 -0.02 -2.78 7.82
N PHE A 288 1.02 -3.21 7.09
CA PHE A 288 1.99 -4.19 7.56
C PHE A 288 2.77 -3.71 8.80
N SER A 289 3.26 -2.46 8.81
CA SER A 289 3.99 -1.92 9.96
C SER A 289 3.14 -1.89 11.23
N GLY A 290 1.86 -1.51 11.12
CA GLY A 290 0.92 -1.52 12.25
C GLY A 290 0.67 -2.93 12.79
N VAL A 291 0.48 -3.92 11.90
CA VAL A 291 0.30 -5.33 12.28
C VAL A 291 1.55 -5.89 12.96
N LEU A 292 2.72 -5.67 12.36
CA LEU A 292 4.00 -6.14 12.90
C LEU A 292 4.29 -5.53 14.27
N GLN A 293 4.08 -4.23 14.43
CA GLN A 293 4.26 -3.54 15.71
C GLN A 293 3.36 -4.14 16.80
N ARG A 294 2.07 -4.41 16.49
CA ARG A 294 1.16 -5.06 17.44
C ARG A 294 1.67 -6.44 17.87
N LYS A 295 2.18 -7.25 16.93
CA LYS A 295 2.73 -8.58 17.24
C LYS A 295 3.98 -8.47 18.12
N ILE A 296 4.87 -7.53 17.82
CA ILE A 296 6.07 -7.25 18.63
C ILE A 296 5.69 -6.89 20.07
N GLU A 297 4.77 -5.94 20.26
CA GLU A 297 4.34 -5.48 21.59
C GLU A 297 3.66 -6.59 22.41
N LYS A 298 2.94 -7.49 21.74
CA LYS A 298 2.35 -8.68 22.35
C LYS A 298 3.32 -9.84 22.55
N LYS A 299 4.57 -9.73 22.08
CA LYS A 299 5.58 -10.80 22.10
C LYS A 299 5.11 -12.04 21.33
N GLU A 300 4.41 -11.83 20.24
CA GLU A 300 3.94 -12.85 19.31
C GLU A 300 4.74 -12.79 18.01
N HIS A 301 4.74 -13.89 17.26
CA HIS A 301 5.23 -13.88 15.88
C HIS A 301 4.07 -13.62 14.92
N LEU A 302 4.33 -12.85 13.88
CA LEU A 302 3.47 -12.74 12.71
C LEU A 302 3.69 -13.97 11.82
N GLN A 303 2.65 -14.76 11.57
CA GLN A 303 2.68 -15.86 10.61
C GLN A 303 2.48 -15.27 9.21
N LEU A 304 3.53 -15.31 8.37
CA LEU A 304 3.54 -14.70 7.04
C LEU A 304 3.66 -15.76 5.97
N LEU A 305 2.77 -15.72 4.99
CA LEU A 305 2.72 -16.61 3.83
C LEU A 305 2.95 -15.75 2.60
N SER A 306 4.03 -15.99 1.88
CA SER A 306 4.31 -15.29 0.62
C SER A 306 5.38 -16.08 -0.14
N THR A 307 5.96 -15.51 -1.20
CA THR A 307 7.16 -16.08 -1.82
C THR A 307 8.43 -15.50 -1.20
N GLU A 308 9.56 -16.20 -1.31
CA GLU A 308 10.86 -15.68 -0.88
C GLU A 308 11.18 -14.31 -1.51
N LYS A 309 10.86 -14.14 -2.80
CA LYS A 309 11.07 -12.87 -3.52
C LYS A 309 10.35 -11.71 -2.85
N ILE A 310 9.07 -11.88 -2.52
CA ILE A 310 8.25 -10.85 -1.86
C ILE A 310 8.75 -10.64 -0.42
N TYR A 311 9.11 -11.70 0.30
CA TYR A 311 9.63 -11.58 1.65
C TYR A 311 10.97 -10.83 1.71
N ASP A 312 11.84 -11.03 0.72
CA ASP A 312 13.07 -10.27 0.55
C ASP A 312 12.79 -8.77 0.32
N GLN A 313 11.76 -8.45 -0.48
CA GLN A 313 11.32 -7.07 -0.66
C GLN A 313 10.82 -6.45 0.66
N LEU A 314 9.99 -7.19 1.42
CA LEU A 314 9.53 -6.74 2.74
C LEU A 314 10.70 -6.46 3.69
N LYS A 315 11.75 -7.30 3.69
CA LYS A 315 12.97 -7.04 4.48
C LYS A 315 13.67 -5.74 4.05
N VAL A 316 13.79 -5.47 2.76
CA VAL A 316 14.38 -4.20 2.27
C VAL A 316 13.57 -3.00 2.74
N ILE A 317 12.23 -3.10 2.69
CA ILE A 317 11.30 -2.03 3.03
C ILE A 317 11.25 -1.78 4.54
N PHE A 318 11.13 -2.84 5.35
CA PHE A 318 10.79 -2.72 6.77
C PHE A 318 11.98 -2.92 7.72
N ASN A 319 13.12 -3.47 7.27
CA ASN A 319 14.30 -3.55 8.15
C ASN A 319 14.84 -2.18 8.61
N PRO A 320 14.82 -1.12 7.79
CA PRO A 320 15.18 0.22 8.26
C PRO A 320 14.29 0.75 9.39
N LEU A 321 13.09 0.19 9.53
CA LEU A 321 12.09 0.58 10.52
C LEU A 321 12.21 -0.27 11.80
N PHE A 322 12.30 -1.58 11.65
CA PHE A 322 12.19 -2.55 12.76
C PHE A 322 13.51 -3.26 13.11
N GLY A 323 14.60 -3.00 12.39
CA GLY A 323 15.73 -3.92 12.36
C GLY A 323 15.37 -5.22 11.63
N ASP A 324 16.08 -6.31 11.88
CA ASP A 324 15.79 -7.59 11.21
C ASP A 324 14.39 -8.14 11.56
N ILE A 325 13.42 -7.94 10.65
CA ILE A 325 12.02 -8.36 10.83
C ILE A 325 11.85 -9.88 10.93
N SER A 326 12.85 -10.65 10.49
CA SER A 326 12.82 -12.12 10.55
C SER A 326 12.74 -12.64 11.99
N LYS A 327 13.16 -11.83 12.97
CA LYS A 327 13.03 -12.14 14.40
C LYS A 327 11.58 -12.13 14.89
N HIS A 328 10.69 -11.49 14.15
CA HIS A 328 9.29 -11.26 14.52
C HIS A 328 8.32 -11.99 13.59
N ILE A 329 8.83 -12.68 12.56
CA ILE A 329 8.03 -13.31 11.51
C ILE A 329 8.32 -14.81 11.47
N ARG A 330 7.26 -15.62 11.43
CA ARG A 330 7.30 -17.02 11.02
C ARG A 330 6.91 -17.08 9.55
N PHE A 331 7.91 -17.15 8.68
CA PHE A 331 7.71 -17.17 7.24
C PHE A 331 7.46 -18.59 6.73
N LEU A 332 6.46 -18.75 5.88
CA LEU A 332 6.20 -19.96 5.09
C LEU A 332 6.18 -19.58 3.62
N ASP A 333 7.02 -20.24 2.82
CA ASP A 333 7.09 -20.00 1.39
C ASP A 333 5.96 -20.71 0.65
N LEU A 334 5.04 -19.94 0.06
CA LEU A 334 3.93 -20.41 -0.75
C LEU A 334 4.38 -21.19 -1.99
N SER A 335 5.65 -21.09 -2.39
CA SER A 335 6.22 -21.91 -3.47
C SER A 335 6.39 -23.38 -3.08
N ASP A 336 6.40 -23.71 -1.77
CA ASP A 336 6.44 -25.09 -1.27
C ASP A 336 5.08 -25.78 -1.46
N ARG A 337 4.91 -26.35 -2.65
CA ARG A 337 3.73 -27.16 -3.01
C ARG A 337 3.51 -28.36 -2.08
N GLY A 338 4.55 -28.90 -1.44
CA GLY A 338 4.41 -30.02 -0.51
C GLY A 338 3.62 -29.61 0.72
N THR A 339 3.96 -28.46 1.30
CA THR A 339 3.25 -27.88 2.45
C THR A 339 1.85 -27.40 2.08
N PHE A 340 1.72 -26.71 0.93
CA PHE A 340 0.48 -26.01 0.60
C PHE A 340 -0.59 -26.84 -0.13
N LYS A 341 -0.27 -28.07 -0.58
CA LYS A 341 -1.26 -28.99 -1.14
C LYS A 341 -2.32 -29.46 -0.14
N SER A 342 -2.05 -29.36 1.16
CA SER A 342 -3.01 -29.70 2.22
C SER A 342 -2.75 -28.88 3.49
N TYR A 343 -2.56 -27.57 3.32
CA TYR A 343 -2.37 -26.67 4.45
C TYR A 343 -3.67 -26.56 5.25
N HIS A 344 -3.72 -27.23 6.41
CA HIS A 344 -4.94 -27.39 7.21
C HIS A 344 -6.12 -27.94 6.41
N GLY A 345 -5.85 -28.87 5.48
CA GLY A 345 -6.86 -29.47 4.61
C GLY A 345 -7.27 -28.63 3.40
N CYS A 346 -6.75 -27.41 3.24
CA CYS A 346 -6.93 -26.58 2.06
C CYS A 346 -5.73 -26.74 1.11
N ASP A 347 -6.01 -26.89 -0.18
CA ASP A 347 -4.99 -26.77 -1.23
C ASP A 347 -4.86 -25.29 -1.60
N ILE A 348 -3.69 -24.71 -1.36
CA ILE A 348 -3.37 -23.33 -1.70
C ILE A 348 -2.36 -23.34 -2.83
N GLU A 349 -2.77 -22.77 -3.96
CA GLU A 349 -1.95 -22.66 -5.14
C GLU A 349 -1.63 -21.22 -5.47
N ILE A 350 -0.37 -20.95 -5.84
CA ILE A 350 0.06 -19.66 -6.36
C ILE A 350 0.32 -19.72 -7.86
N ARG A 351 0.27 -18.55 -8.49
CA ARG A 351 0.73 -18.30 -9.85
C ARG A 351 1.50 -16.98 -9.89
N ASP A 352 2.65 -16.97 -10.56
CA ASP A 352 3.39 -15.73 -10.82
C ASP A 352 2.62 -14.87 -11.84
N ASN A 353 2.33 -13.63 -11.46
CA ASN A 353 1.62 -12.69 -12.33
C ASN A 353 2.57 -11.88 -13.20
N TYR A 354 2.03 -11.40 -14.31
CA TYR A 354 2.69 -10.39 -15.11
C TYR A 354 2.40 -8.99 -14.55
N HIS A 355 3.29 -8.51 -13.69
CA HIS A 355 3.22 -7.22 -13.00
C HIS A 355 4.66 -6.67 -12.81
N PRO A 356 4.88 -5.36 -12.61
CA PRO A 356 6.23 -4.77 -12.60
C PRO A 356 7.16 -5.26 -11.48
N ILE A 357 6.59 -5.73 -10.38
CA ILE A 357 7.31 -6.35 -9.27
C ILE A 357 6.81 -7.80 -9.05
N PRO A 358 7.55 -8.65 -8.32
CA PRO A 358 7.08 -10.00 -8.01
C PRO A 358 5.69 -9.96 -7.36
N THR A 359 4.72 -10.50 -8.09
CA THR A 359 3.31 -10.55 -7.66
C THR A 359 2.76 -11.94 -7.89
N ILE A 360 1.93 -12.40 -6.95
CA ILE A 360 1.27 -13.71 -7.03
C ILE A 360 -0.25 -13.60 -7.08
N GLY A 361 -0.86 -14.47 -7.88
CA GLY A 361 -2.27 -14.85 -7.75
C GLY A 361 -2.44 -16.06 -6.83
N LEU A 362 -3.67 -16.26 -6.35
CA LEU A 362 -4.03 -17.29 -5.39
C LEU A 362 -5.23 -18.11 -5.88
N ARG A 363 -5.17 -19.43 -5.70
CA ARG A 363 -6.30 -20.35 -5.88
C ARG A 363 -6.38 -21.25 -4.65
N LEU A 364 -7.53 -21.27 -3.99
CA LEU A 364 -7.76 -22.00 -2.75
C LEU A 364 -8.87 -23.02 -2.96
N SER A 365 -8.59 -24.29 -2.68
CA SER A 365 -9.56 -25.38 -2.74
C SER A 365 -9.77 -26.01 -1.37
N TYR A 366 -11.02 -26.08 -0.90
CA TYR A 366 -11.38 -26.67 0.39
C TYR A 366 -12.82 -27.21 0.34
N ASN A 367 -13.02 -28.44 0.82
CA ASN A 367 -14.32 -29.14 0.83
C ASN A 367 -15.07 -29.08 -0.51
N ASN A 368 -14.39 -29.40 -1.61
CA ASN A 368 -14.89 -29.36 -2.99
C ASN A 368 -15.30 -27.98 -3.52
N ARG A 369 -15.00 -26.89 -2.80
CA ARG A 369 -15.15 -25.52 -3.29
C ARG A 369 -13.79 -24.96 -3.67
N CYS A 370 -13.77 -24.11 -4.69
CA CYS A 370 -12.56 -23.45 -5.16
C CYS A 370 -12.81 -21.97 -5.40
N LEU A 371 -11.96 -21.10 -4.85
CA LEU A 371 -12.00 -19.65 -5.02
C LEU A 371 -10.64 -19.17 -5.52
N SER A 372 -10.63 -18.18 -6.41
CA SER A 372 -9.39 -17.57 -6.90
C SER A 372 -9.39 -16.05 -6.71
N ILE A 373 -8.21 -15.51 -6.43
CA ILE A 373 -7.90 -14.08 -6.47
C ILE A 373 -6.74 -13.92 -7.45
N SER A 374 -6.91 -13.05 -8.44
CA SER A 374 -5.87 -12.88 -9.46
C SER A 374 -4.57 -12.34 -8.90
N GLY A 375 -4.60 -11.52 -7.84
CA GLY A 375 -3.51 -10.59 -7.51
C GLY A 375 -3.45 -9.47 -8.56
N ASP A 376 -2.63 -8.45 -8.33
CA ASP A 376 -2.42 -7.43 -9.35
C ASP A 376 -1.76 -8.06 -10.57
N ILE A 377 -2.35 -7.83 -11.74
CA ILE A 377 -1.96 -8.49 -12.98
C ILE A 377 -2.33 -7.67 -14.19
N LEU A 378 -1.43 -7.67 -15.17
CA LEU A 378 -1.79 -7.39 -16.54
C LEU A 378 -2.13 -8.69 -17.30
N TYR A 379 -3.41 -8.99 -17.42
CA TYR A 379 -3.92 -10.04 -18.30
C TYR A 379 -4.35 -9.43 -19.62
N ARG A 380 -3.62 -9.74 -20.69
CA ARG A 380 -4.03 -9.43 -22.06
C ARG A 380 -3.73 -10.62 -22.94
N LYS A 381 -4.78 -11.21 -23.51
CA LYS A 381 -4.66 -12.45 -24.27
C LYS A 381 -3.70 -12.30 -25.44
N GLU A 382 -3.76 -11.17 -26.14
CA GLU A 382 -2.89 -10.83 -27.26
C GLU A 382 -1.42 -10.79 -26.84
N ILE A 383 -1.13 -10.22 -25.66
CA ILE A 383 0.25 -10.13 -25.15
C ILE A 383 0.77 -11.53 -24.78
N ILE A 384 -0.05 -12.34 -24.12
CA ILE A 384 0.31 -13.70 -23.73
C ILE A 384 0.54 -14.57 -24.99
N ASP A 385 -0.36 -14.49 -25.97
CA ASP A 385 -0.27 -15.18 -27.26
C ASP A 385 0.99 -14.74 -28.04
N ALA A 386 1.29 -13.44 -28.07
CA ALA A 386 2.48 -12.91 -28.73
C ALA A 386 3.78 -13.37 -28.05
N ARG A 387 3.81 -13.41 -26.71
CA ARG A 387 4.97 -13.92 -25.95
C ARG A 387 5.24 -15.39 -26.22
N LEU A 388 4.19 -16.21 -26.35
CA LEU A 388 4.33 -17.62 -26.76
C LEU A 388 4.87 -17.71 -28.20
N LYS A 389 4.27 -16.96 -29.13
CA LYS A 389 4.65 -16.96 -30.55
C LYS A 389 6.12 -16.58 -30.77
N ASN A 390 6.63 -15.63 -29.98
CA ASN A 390 8.00 -15.14 -30.08
C ASN A 390 8.99 -15.93 -29.23
N GLY A 391 8.56 -16.99 -28.53
CA GLY A 391 9.41 -17.84 -27.69
C GLY A 391 9.89 -17.19 -26.40
N VAL A 392 9.24 -16.11 -25.95
CA VAL A 392 9.53 -15.44 -24.66
C VAL A 392 9.02 -16.29 -23.49
N ILE A 393 7.94 -17.04 -23.70
CA ILE A 393 7.41 -18.03 -22.77
C ILE A 393 7.18 -19.35 -23.49
N ASP A 394 7.23 -20.45 -22.74
CA ASP A 394 6.88 -21.78 -23.25
C ASP A 394 5.39 -22.08 -23.09
N LYS A 395 4.98 -23.27 -23.54
CA LYS A 395 3.57 -23.70 -23.47
C LYS A 395 3.11 -23.90 -22.03
N ALA A 396 3.97 -24.39 -21.14
CA ALA A 396 3.62 -24.58 -19.73
C ALA A 396 3.30 -23.24 -19.05
N THR A 397 4.18 -22.25 -19.24
CA THR A 397 3.99 -20.88 -18.75
C THR A 397 2.76 -20.23 -19.36
N TYR A 398 2.51 -20.45 -20.65
CA TYR A 398 1.29 -19.98 -21.32
C TYR A 398 0.02 -20.53 -20.65
N ASP A 399 -0.01 -21.83 -20.36
CA ASP A 399 -1.19 -22.48 -19.78
C ASP A 399 -1.47 -21.93 -18.36
N GLU A 400 -0.44 -21.65 -17.58
CA GLU A 400 -0.54 -20.98 -16.27
C GLU A 400 -1.07 -19.54 -16.39
N LEU A 401 -0.59 -18.77 -17.37
CA LEU A 401 -1.01 -17.37 -17.56
C LEU A 401 -2.41 -17.23 -18.19
N SER A 402 -2.93 -18.30 -18.80
CA SER A 402 -4.24 -18.30 -19.47
C SER A 402 -5.43 -18.28 -18.51
N SER A 403 -6.62 -18.02 -19.06
CA SER A 403 -7.90 -18.15 -18.35
C SER A 403 -8.12 -19.54 -17.72
N GLN A 404 -7.48 -20.58 -18.27
CA GLN A 404 -7.66 -21.97 -17.81
C GLN A 404 -7.15 -22.20 -16.39
N TRP A 405 -6.20 -21.40 -15.91
CA TRP A 405 -5.77 -21.47 -14.51
C TRP A 405 -6.92 -21.14 -13.54
N PHE A 406 -7.89 -20.33 -13.96
CA PHE A 406 -9.06 -19.99 -13.15
C PHE A 406 -10.25 -20.93 -13.35
N ALA A 407 -10.26 -21.75 -14.41
CA ALA A 407 -11.40 -22.56 -14.81
C ALA A 407 -11.85 -23.59 -13.75
N GLY A 408 -11.01 -23.97 -12.79
CA GLY A 408 -11.41 -24.83 -11.67
C GLY A 408 -12.22 -24.13 -10.57
N SER A 409 -12.39 -22.81 -10.64
CA SER A 409 -12.96 -22.00 -9.55
C SER A 409 -14.48 -21.86 -9.67
N GLU A 410 -15.15 -21.70 -8.53
CA GLU A 410 -16.54 -21.24 -8.47
C GLU A 410 -16.63 -19.71 -8.63
N VAL A 411 -15.66 -19.02 -8.02
CA VAL A 411 -15.57 -17.56 -7.96
C VAL A 411 -14.15 -17.13 -8.27
N LEU A 412 -14.02 -16.08 -9.06
CA LEU A 412 -12.77 -15.39 -9.36
C LEU A 412 -12.91 -13.91 -9.00
N LEU A 413 -12.03 -13.40 -8.15
CA LEU A 413 -11.81 -11.97 -7.98
C LEU A 413 -10.64 -11.58 -8.88
N HIS A 414 -10.87 -10.70 -9.84
CA HIS A 414 -9.86 -10.28 -10.81
C HIS A 414 -9.58 -8.78 -10.71
N ASP A 415 -8.30 -8.43 -10.72
CA ASP A 415 -7.78 -7.08 -10.86
C ASP A 415 -8.36 -6.46 -12.15
N THR A 416 -8.92 -5.25 -12.05
CA THR A 416 -9.45 -4.55 -13.20
C THR A 416 -9.42 -3.04 -13.05
N THR A 417 -9.07 -2.37 -14.14
CA THR A 417 -9.18 -0.92 -14.27
C THR A 417 -10.27 -0.54 -15.27
N THR A 418 -10.88 0.63 -15.05
CA THR A 418 -11.90 1.20 -15.95
C THR A 418 -11.29 2.03 -17.08
N SER A 419 -9.96 2.08 -17.19
CA SER A 419 -9.21 2.88 -18.15
C SER A 419 -7.90 2.18 -18.47
N LYS A 420 -7.46 2.28 -19.73
CA LYS A 420 -6.21 1.67 -20.21
C LYS A 420 -5.06 1.85 -19.23
N ASP A 421 -4.60 0.75 -18.69
CA ASP A 421 -3.51 0.72 -17.72
C ASP A 421 -2.32 -0.11 -18.26
N PRO A 422 -1.08 0.39 -18.16
CA PRO A 422 0.07 -0.36 -18.63
C PRO A 422 0.43 -1.57 -17.77
N VAL A 423 -0.07 -1.68 -16.53
CA VAL A 423 0.36 -2.69 -15.54
C VAL A 423 -0.80 -3.48 -14.90
N HIS A 424 -2.03 -3.05 -15.13
CA HIS A 424 -3.26 -3.72 -14.69
C HIS A 424 -4.15 -4.12 -15.86
N THR A 425 -5.04 -5.09 -15.62
CA THR A 425 -5.97 -5.60 -16.64
C THR A 425 -7.11 -4.62 -16.91
N ASP A 426 -7.38 -4.33 -18.19
CA ASP A 426 -8.54 -3.50 -18.55
C ASP A 426 -9.84 -4.31 -18.40
N LEU A 427 -10.95 -3.66 -18.04
CA LEU A 427 -12.26 -4.33 -17.89
C LEU A 427 -12.66 -5.19 -19.10
N VAL A 428 -12.37 -4.73 -20.32
CA VAL A 428 -12.70 -5.46 -21.55
C VAL A 428 -11.96 -6.81 -21.59
N ASP A 429 -10.70 -6.85 -21.18
CA ASP A 429 -9.91 -8.08 -21.14
C ASP A 429 -10.45 -9.06 -20.08
N VAL A 430 -10.93 -8.53 -18.94
CA VAL A 430 -11.60 -9.35 -17.91
C VAL A 430 -12.94 -9.90 -18.41
N GLU A 431 -13.71 -9.12 -19.18
CA GLU A 431 -14.95 -9.60 -19.79
C GLU A 431 -14.70 -10.70 -20.83
N GLU A 432 -13.62 -10.60 -21.59
CA GLU A 432 -13.19 -11.65 -22.52
C GLU A 432 -12.75 -12.91 -21.77
N LEU A 433 -11.93 -12.76 -20.72
CA LEU A 433 -11.57 -13.86 -19.82
C LEU A 433 -12.82 -14.55 -19.27
N ALA A 434 -13.81 -13.78 -18.77
CA ALA A 434 -15.04 -14.33 -18.20
C ALA A 434 -15.86 -15.14 -19.23
N LYS A 435 -15.83 -14.76 -20.51
CA LYS A 435 -16.49 -15.52 -21.59
C LYS A 435 -15.78 -16.84 -21.89
N GLU A 436 -14.47 -16.93 -21.68
CA GLU A 436 -13.70 -18.17 -21.87
C GLU A 436 -13.95 -19.21 -20.76
N ILE A 437 -14.39 -18.76 -19.58
CA ILE A 437 -14.69 -19.60 -18.41
C ILE A 437 -16.11 -19.32 -17.85
N PRO A 438 -17.17 -19.54 -18.65
CA PRO A 438 -18.52 -19.03 -18.36
C PRO A 438 -19.20 -19.65 -17.12
N HIS A 439 -18.65 -20.72 -16.55
CA HIS A 439 -19.11 -21.35 -15.32
C HIS A 439 -18.52 -20.72 -14.04
N VAL A 440 -17.50 -19.86 -14.16
CA VAL A 440 -16.88 -19.15 -13.04
C VAL A 440 -17.58 -17.80 -12.86
N LYS A 441 -17.97 -17.47 -11.63
CA LYS A 441 -18.49 -16.13 -11.30
C LYS A 441 -17.34 -15.15 -11.15
N VAL A 442 -17.22 -14.20 -12.08
CA VAL A 442 -16.13 -13.23 -12.08
C VAL A 442 -16.55 -11.93 -11.40
N TYR A 443 -15.73 -11.50 -10.45
CA TYR A 443 -15.86 -10.24 -9.74
C TYR A 443 -14.65 -9.35 -10.01
N GLY A 444 -14.87 -8.07 -10.29
CA GLY A 444 -13.78 -7.11 -10.47
C GLY A 444 -13.40 -6.44 -9.14
N TYR A 445 -12.10 -6.19 -8.93
CA TYR A 445 -11.56 -5.35 -7.84
C TYR A 445 -10.40 -4.49 -8.36
N HIS A 446 -9.81 -3.66 -7.50
CA HIS A 446 -8.70 -2.75 -7.85
C HIS A 446 -9.09 -1.69 -8.90
N PHE A 447 -10.29 -1.13 -8.76
CA PHE A 447 -10.78 -0.10 -9.66
C PHE A 447 -10.93 1.25 -8.96
N GLY A 448 -10.66 2.32 -9.71
CA GLY A 448 -10.74 3.69 -9.22
C GLY A 448 -12.14 4.32 -9.28
N GLY A 449 -13.17 3.58 -9.69
CA GLY A 449 -14.54 4.07 -9.84
C GLY A 449 -15.48 2.93 -10.23
N GLY A 450 -16.78 3.11 -10.02
CA GLY A 450 -17.76 2.08 -10.40
C GLY A 450 -17.78 1.81 -11.90
N PHE A 451 -18.13 0.58 -12.27
CA PHE A 451 -18.37 0.18 -13.65
C PHE A 451 -19.58 -0.73 -13.73
N GLU A 452 -20.12 -0.88 -14.94
CA GLU A 452 -21.17 -1.82 -15.28
C GLU A 452 -20.64 -2.81 -16.31
N SER A 453 -20.97 -4.08 -16.14
CA SER A 453 -20.57 -5.15 -17.05
C SER A 453 -21.62 -6.26 -17.02
N ALA A 454 -21.80 -6.92 -18.17
CA ALA A 454 -22.67 -8.09 -18.28
C ALA A 454 -22.00 -9.39 -17.79
N TYR A 455 -20.67 -9.39 -17.65
CA TYR A 455 -19.87 -10.60 -17.35
C TYR A 455 -19.12 -10.49 -16.03
N VAL A 456 -18.84 -9.27 -15.56
CA VAL A 456 -18.02 -9.01 -14.37
C VAL A 456 -18.83 -8.22 -13.34
N THR A 457 -18.93 -8.74 -12.11
CA THR A 457 -19.61 -8.03 -11.02
C THR A 457 -18.62 -7.17 -10.24
N PRO A 458 -18.82 -5.85 -10.09
CA PRO A 458 -17.93 -5.05 -9.25
C PRO A 458 -18.07 -5.48 -7.79
N THR A 459 -16.95 -5.76 -7.12
CA THR A 459 -16.93 -6.02 -5.67
C THR A 459 -17.32 -4.79 -4.87
N GLN A 460 -17.74 -4.99 -3.62
CA GLN A 460 -17.98 -3.92 -2.65
C GLN A 460 -17.37 -4.29 -1.30
N PHE A 461 -16.95 -3.28 -0.54
CA PHE A 461 -16.42 -3.46 0.81
C PHE A 461 -17.40 -4.23 1.70
N GLY A 462 -16.92 -5.29 2.35
CA GLY A 462 -17.67 -6.12 3.29
C GLY A 462 -18.53 -7.22 2.67
N ILE A 463 -18.57 -7.36 1.32
CA ILE A 463 -19.28 -8.47 0.69
C ILE A 463 -18.64 -9.79 1.09
N GLN A 464 -19.49 -10.78 1.39
CA GLN A 464 -19.10 -12.17 1.65
C GLN A 464 -19.49 -13.05 0.46
N LEU A 465 -18.56 -13.89 -0.01
CA LEU A 465 -18.69 -14.79 -1.16
C LEU A 465 -18.52 -16.26 -0.77
#